data_AF-A0A4S1FVT6-F1
#
_entry.id   AF-A0A4S1FVT6-F1
#
_cell.length_a   1.000
_cell.length_b   1.000
_cell.length_c   1.000
_cell.angle_alpha   90.00
_cell.angle_beta   90.00
_cell.angle_gamma   90.00
#
_symmetry.space_group_name_H-M   'P 1'
#
loop_
_entity.id
_entity.type
_entity.pdbx_description
1 polymer ?
#
loop_
_entity_poly.entity_id
_entity_poly.type
_entity_poly.pdbx_seq_one_letter_code
_entity_poly.pdbx_strand_id
1 'polypeptide(L)'
;PQLEDLLSRLLYNDMAGYLPGDILVKLDRASMANGLEGRCPLLDHRVVEFAWRLPPKAMVRHGRGKWLLRQLLHRYVPRRLINRPKQGFDVPIAVWLKGPLRG
;
A
#
# COMPACT_ATOMS: atom_id res chain seq x y z
N PRO A 1 -5.14 -18.78 -2.40
CA PRO A 1 -4.81 -18.20 -3.73
C PRO A 1 -3.74 -19.07 -4.41
N GLN A 2 -3.70 -19.15 -5.74
CA GLN A 2 -2.57 -19.79 -6.44
C GLN A 2 -1.30 -18.94 -6.28
N LEU A 3 -0.19 -19.55 -5.86
CA LEU A 3 1.10 -18.89 -5.57
C LEU A 3 2.20 -19.36 -6.53
N GLU A 4 1.87 -19.37 -7.82
CA GLU A 4 2.70 -19.94 -8.87
C GLU A 4 3.91 -19.05 -9.21
N ASP A 5 3.72 -17.73 -9.19
CA ASP A 5 4.75 -16.76 -9.56
C ASP A 5 5.27 -15.94 -8.36
N LEU A 6 6.41 -15.27 -8.57
CA LEU A 6 7.07 -14.44 -7.55
C LEU A 6 6.18 -13.28 -7.06
N LEU A 7 5.45 -12.60 -7.95
CA LEU A 7 4.58 -11.50 -7.57
C LEU A 7 3.46 -12.00 -6.64
N SER A 8 2.82 -13.11 -7.00
CA SER A 8 1.76 -13.72 -6.18
C SER A 8 2.26 -14.11 -4.78
N ARG A 9 3.49 -14.64 -4.69
CA ARG A 9 4.13 -14.96 -3.39
C ARG A 9 4.43 -13.71 -2.55
N LEU A 10 4.96 -12.65 -3.19
CA LEU A 10 5.23 -11.38 -2.52
C LEU A 10 3.94 -10.73 -2.00
N LEU A 11 2.89 -10.68 -2.83
CA LEU A 11 1.59 -10.14 -2.43
C LEU A 11 0.96 -10.92 -1.26
N TYR A 12 1.10 -12.25 -1.27
CA TYR A 12 0.64 -13.08 -0.16
C TYR A 12 1.43 -12.78 1.13
N ASN A 13 2.76 -12.67 1.04
CA ASN A 13 3.58 -12.35 2.21
C ASN A 13 3.26 -10.96 2.77
N ASP A 14 3.00 -9.98 1.91
CA ASP A 14 2.54 -8.66 2.32
C ASP A 14 1.20 -8.75 3.05
N MET A 15 0.26 -9.55 2.55
CA MET A 15 -1.09 -9.71 3.10
C MET A 15 -1.10 -10.45 4.44
N ALA A 16 -0.34 -11.54 4.56
CA ALA A 16 -0.33 -12.40 5.74
C ALA A 16 0.67 -11.93 6.82
N GLY A 17 1.72 -11.21 6.43
CA GLY A 17 2.79 -10.79 7.32
C GLY A 17 2.88 -9.27 7.47
N TYR A 18 3.34 -8.58 6.43
CA TYR A 18 3.71 -7.16 6.53
C TYR A 18 2.54 -6.23 6.91
N LEU A 19 1.36 -6.42 6.32
CA LEU A 19 0.17 -5.64 6.63
C LEU A 19 -0.26 -5.79 8.10
N PRO A 20 -0.60 -6.99 8.59
CA PRO A 20 -1.04 -7.17 9.97
C PRO A 20 0.09 -7.00 10.99
N GLY A 21 1.35 -7.25 10.62
CA GLY A 21 2.49 -7.20 11.52
C GLY A 21 3.15 -5.83 11.66
N ASP A 22 2.98 -4.93 10.69
CA ASP A 22 3.63 -3.62 10.71
C ASP A 22 2.64 -2.47 10.42
N ILE A 23 1.98 -2.49 9.26
CA ILE A 23 1.20 -1.34 8.78
C ILE A 23 -0.07 -1.12 9.58
N LEU A 24 -0.88 -2.17 9.76
CA LEU A 24 -2.19 -2.06 10.39
C LEU A 24 -2.10 -1.80 11.89
N VAL A 25 -1.07 -2.36 12.56
CA VAL A 25 -0.82 -2.10 13.99
C VAL A 25 -0.51 -0.62 14.23
N LYS A 26 0.31 -0.01 13.35
CA LYS A 26 0.64 1.42 13.45
C LYS A 26 -0.59 2.29 13.24
N LEU A 27 -1.41 1.98 12.23
CA LEU A 27 -2.65 2.70 11.96
C LEU A 27 -3.60 2.63 13.18
N ASP A 28 -3.86 1.42 13.68
CA ASP A 28 -4.79 1.19 14.78
C ASP A 28 -4.33 1.93 16.04
N ARG A 29 -3.08 1.73 16.47
CA ARG A 29 -2.55 2.36 17.68
C ARG A 29 -2.54 3.89 17.60
N ALA A 30 -2.14 4.46 16.46
CA ALA A 30 -2.09 5.91 16.30
C ALA A 30 -3.49 6.54 16.26
N SER A 31 -4.44 5.90 15.57
CA SER A 31 -5.82 6.41 15.45
C SER A 31 -6.59 6.25 16.76
N MET A 32 -6.56 5.07 17.38
CA MET A 32 -7.27 4.79 18.63
C MET A 32 -6.72 5.57 19.81
N ALA A 33 -5.42 5.92 19.83
CA ALA A 33 -4.86 6.84 20.82
C ALA A 33 -5.54 8.23 20.81
N ASN A 34 -6.22 8.58 19.71
CA ASN A 34 -6.98 9.82 19.56
C ASN A 34 -8.49 9.59 19.47
N GLY A 35 -8.98 8.39 19.83
CA GLY A 35 -10.40 8.02 19.75
C GLY A 35 -10.95 7.98 18.32
N LEU A 36 -10.08 7.83 17.31
CA LEU A 36 -10.46 7.77 15.90
C LEU A 36 -10.42 6.34 15.39
N GLU A 37 -11.43 5.95 14.60
CA GLU A 37 -11.45 4.66 13.92
C GLU A 37 -10.87 4.77 12.50
N GLY A 38 -9.74 4.09 12.25
CA GLY A 38 -9.15 3.99 10.92
C GLY A 38 -9.78 2.88 10.08
N ARG A 39 -10.34 3.22 8.91
CA ARG A 39 -10.87 2.25 7.94
C ARG A 39 -9.92 2.08 6.75
N CYS A 40 -9.82 0.84 6.24
CA CYS A 40 -8.98 0.49 5.08
C CYS A 40 -9.83 -0.05 3.91
N PRO A 41 -10.49 0.81 3.10
CA PRO A 41 -11.43 0.36 2.06
C PRO A 41 -10.83 -0.61 1.02
N LEU A 42 -9.52 -0.49 0.73
CA LEU A 42 -8.84 -1.39 -0.20
C LEU A 42 -8.64 -2.81 0.36
N LEU A 43 -8.84 -3.01 1.67
CA LEU A 43 -8.79 -4.32 2.34
C LEU A 43 -10.18 -4.92 2.57
N ASP A 44 -11.25 -4.33 2.03
CA ASP A 44 -12.55 -4.98 1.97
C ASP A 44 -12.41 -6.33 1.24
N HIS A 45 -12.98 -7.39 1.81
CA HIS A 45 -12.84 -8.76 1.28
C HIS A 45 -13.24 -8.85 -0.20
N ARG A 46 -14.24 -8.08 -0.66
CA ARG A 46 -14.68 -8.08 -2.07
C ARG A 46 -13.61 -7.50 -2.98
N VAL A 47 -12.92 -6.46 -2.53
CA VAL A 47 -11.82 -5.84 -3.28
C VAL A 47 -10.62 -6.78 -3.33
N VAL A 48 -10.30 -7.42 -2.21
CA VAL A 48 -9.18 -8.37 -2.11
C VAL A 48 -9.43 -9.61 -2.97
N GLU A 49 -10.61 -10.20 -2.89
CA GLU A 49 -11.01 -11.36 -3.71
C GLU A 49 -11.01 -11.01 -5.20
N PHE A 50 -11.52 -9.84 -5.57
CA PHE A 50 -11.44 -9.35 -6.94
C PHE A 50 -9.98 -9.21 -7.40
N ALA A 51 -9.12 -8.61 -6.58
CA ALA A 51 -7.71 -8.41 -6.91
C ALA A 51 -6.97 -9.73 -7.12
N TRP A 52 -7.28 -10.76 -6.33
CA TRP A 52 -6.69 -12.11 -6.47
C TRP A 52 -7.08 -12.84 -7.75
N ARG A 53 -8.17 -12.43 -8.41
CA ARG A 53 -8.60 -13.00 -9.71
C ARG A 53 -8.01 -12.28 -10.92
N LEU A 54 -7.31 -11.17 -10.70
CA LEU A 54 -6.75 -10.37 -11.79
C LEU A 54 -5.47 -10.99 -12.35
N PRO A 55 -5.24 -10.91 -13.68
CA PRO A 55 -3.97 -11.31 -14.25
C PRO A 55 -2.84 -10.39 -13.76
N PRO A 56 -1.59 -10.88 -13.61
CA PRO A 56 -0.46 -10.06 -13.15
C PRO A 56 -0.26 -8.75 -13.91
N LYS A 57 -0.53 -8.75 -15.22
CA LYS A 57 -0.46 -7.55 -16.09
C LYS A 57 -1.43 -6.43 -15.71
N ALA A 58 -2.48 -6.71 -14.95
CA ALA A 58 -3.40 -5.70 -14.41
C ALA A 58 -2.81 -4.99 -13.17
N MET A 59 -1.89 -5.65 -12.45
CA MET A 59 -1.21 -5.10 -11.28
C MET A 59 0.08 -4.38 -11.67
N VAL A 60 0.88 -5.00 -12.53
CA VAL A 60 2.17 -4.48 -13.01
C VAL A 60 2.24 -4.52 -14.53
N ARG A 61 2.49 -3.37 -15.17
CA ARG A 61 2.63 -3.27 -16.63
C ARG A 61 3.63 -2.20 -17.01
N HIS A 62 4.48 -2.48 -17.99
CA HIS A 62 5.53 -1.55 -18.47
C HIS A 62 6.40 -0.98 -17.34
N GLY A 63 6.81 -1.85 -16.40
CA GLY A 63 7.60 -1.46 -15.22
C GLY A 63 6.84 -0.65 -14.16
N ARG A 64 5.52 -0.45 -14.31
CA ARG A 64 4.70 0.33 -13.38
C ARG A 64 3.72 -0.54 -12.63
N GLY A 65 3.78 -0.50 -11.30
CA GLY A 65 2.79 -1.11 -10.42
C GLY A 65 1.50 -0.28 -10.29
N LYS A 66 0.50 -0.87 -9.64
CA LYS A 66 -0.85 -0.30 -9.47
C LYS A 66 -1.52 0.04 -10.80
N TRP A 67 -1.23 -0.71 -11.87
CA TRP A 67 -1.62 -0.33 -13.24
C TRP A 67 -3.13 -0.12 -13.39
N LEU A 68 -3.95 -1.12 -13.02
CA LEU A 68 -5.41 -1.03 -13.08
C LEU A 68 -5.96 0.13 -12.24
N LEU A 69 -5.47 0.29 -11.00
CA LEU A 69 -5.88 1.37 -10.11
C LEU A 69 -5.56 2.75 -10.70
N ARG A 70 -4.41 2.90 -11.38
CA ARG A 70 -4.06 4.14 -12.08
C ARG A 70 -5.03 4.45 -13.23
N GLN A 71 -5.39 3.44 -14.03
CA GLN A 71 -6.36 3.62 -15.11
C GLN A 71 -7.73 4.06 -14.58
N LEU A 72 -8.18 3.46 -13.48
CA LEU A 72 -9.41 3.87 -12.80
C LEU A 72 -9.33 5.32 -12.33
N LEU A 73 -8.27 5.67 -11.58
CA LEU A 73 -8.13 6.99 -10.98
C LEU A 73 -7.96 8.11 -12.01
N HIS A 74 -7.42 7.84 -13.20
CA HIS A 74 -7.37 8.81 -14.30
C HIS A 74 -8.75 9.33 -14.73
N ARG A 75 -9.84 8.61 -14.41
CA ARG A 75 -11.22 9.06 -14.67
C ARG A 75 -11.75 10.03 -13.62
N TYR A 76 -11.14 10.09 -12.44
CA TYR A 76 -11.68 10.82 -11.28
C TYR A 76 -10.80 11.97 -10.81
N VAL A 77 -9.48 11.92 -11.07
CA VAL A 77 -8.55 12.96 -10.61
C VAL A 77 -7.52 13.33 -11.68
N PRO A 78 -6.95 14.55 -11.64
CA PRO A 78 -5.93 14.99 -12.59
C PRO A 78 -4.75 14.02 -12.69
N ARG A 79 -4.34 13.71 -13.92
CA ARG A 79 -3.26 12.73 -14.21
C ARG A 79 -1.96 13.03 -13.45
N ARG A 80 -1.64 14.31 -13.22
CA ARG A 80 -0.45 14.74 -12.45
C ARG A 80 -0.42 14.18 -11.02
N LEU A 81 -1.57 14.02 -10.37
CA LEU A 81 -1.66 13.48 -9.00
C LEU A 81 -1.38 11.98 -8.94
N ILE A 82 -1.69 11.27 -10.03
CA ILE A 82 -1.52 9.83 -10.13
C ILE A 82 -0.13 9.48 -10.66
N ASN A 83 0.36 10.20 -11.67
CA ASN A 83 1.61 9.90 -12.37
C ASN A 83 2.88 10.32 -11.61
N ARG A 84 2.75 10.91 -10.42
CA ARG A 84 3.89 11.21 -9.55
C ARG A 84 4.62 9.93 -9.10
N PRO A 85 5.93 10.04 -8.76
CA PRO A 85 6.67 8.94 -8.16
C PRO A 85 6.00 8.39 -6.90
N LYS A 86 6.22 7.10 -6.61
CA LYS A 86 5.72 6.49 -5.36
C LYS A 86 6.40 7.19 -4.18
N GLN A 87 5.60 7.72 -3.28
CA GLN A 87 6.06 8.30 -2.03
C GLN A 87 5.65 7.37 -0.89
N GLY A 88 6.61 7.02 -0.05
CA GLY A 88 6.38 6.28 1.20
C GLY A 88 5.85 7.18 2.31
N PHE A 89 5.60 6.59 3.48
CA PHE A 89 5.27 7.30 4.72
C PHE A 89 6.47 7.28 5.67
N ASP A 90 7.67 7.44 5.10
CA ASP A 90 8.91 7.28 5.86
C ASP A 90 9.08 8.44 6.83
N VAL A 91 9.39 8.08 8.07
CA VAL A 91 9.71 9.02 9.13
C VAL A 91 11.10 9.60 8.85
N PRO A 92 11.36 10.91 9.03
CA PRO A 92 12.63 11.54 8.68
C PRO A 92 13.74 11.24 9.73
N ILE A 93 13.96 9.96 10.03
CA ILE A 93 14.90 9.47 11.05
C ILE A 93 16.30 10.00 10.79
N ALA A 94 16.76 9.98 9.53
CA ALA A 94 18.09 10.47 9.17
C ALA A 94 18.28 11.97 9.48
N VAL A 95 17.23 12.78 9.33
CA VAL A 95 17.26 14.21 9.67
C VAL A 95 17.31 14.38 11.19
N TRP A 96 16.51 13.59 11.92
CA TRP A 96 16.46 13.65 13.38
C TRP A 96 17.78 13.25 14.02
N LEU A 97 18.36 12.12 13.62
CA LEU A 97 19.64 11.63 14.14
C LEU A 97 20.82 12.57 13.84
N LYS A 98 20.74 13.34 12.74
CA LYS A 98 21.77 14.34 12.39
C LYS A 98 21.52 15.71 13.05
N GLY A 99 20.34 15.93 13.61
CA GLY A 99 19.92 17.22 14.17
C GLY A 99 19.39 17.08 15.60
N PRO A 100 18.07 17.19 15.83
CA PRO A 100 17.49 17.31 17.17
C PRO A 100 17.69 16.10 18.10
N LEU A 101 17.97 14.92 17.54
CA LEU A 101 18.30 13.71 18.31
C LEU A 101 19.79 13.37 18.25
N ARG A 102 20.63 14.31 17.79
CA ARG A 102 22.08 14.17 17.83
C ARG A 102 22.54 14.40 19.27
N GLY A 103 23.02 13.32 19.91
CA GLY A 103 23.84 13.40 21.12
C GLY A 103 25.21 13.99 20.83
#